data_AF-A0A524FRW8-F1
#
_entry.id   AF-A0A524FRW8-F1
#
_cell.length_a   1.000
_cell.length_b   1.000
_cell.length_c   1.000
_cell.angle_alpha   90.00
_cell.angle_beta   90.00
_cell.angle_gamma   90.00
#
_symmetry.space_group_name_H-M   'P 1'
#
loop_
_entity.id
_entity.type
_entity.pdbx_description
1 polymer ?
#
loop_
_entity_poly.entity_id
_entity_poly.type
_entity_poly.pdbx_seq_one_letter_code
_entity_poly.pdbx_strand_id
1 'polypeptide(L)'
;MIKLSELSKEDKLFFFERSWVTLDGLWFLEIENETDWNTALKIDKIVWIRLLKTIIRRMQRYLKLDTLSPVNIIKILTLRWSIEGWEYKILKNGENEIDIGIITCPYKEAMNRNPERKDKISLICKNMCLPFYKEVIEDTNPNIRFDITKSQGLGDNHCNFKFTFKDKMPQKEEKLIKKVVTLEDRLFYFENHWFTMDGLWMVETENELGKKLALKIDIVVWQRLYQIIFRRLKRYLNIEDNSIKDLIKILEFAWSCEGYNYEIVKKEQTEAILNIKACPYKEMMDRNPERHERIEAICKDMCIPFYEPAIAEFNPKILLERKQFLGVGDSICDYHFKLK
;
A
#
# COMPACT_ATOMS: atom_id res chain seq x y z
N MET A 1 -2.72 30.16 -15.04
CA MET A 1 -2.46 29.39 -13.81
C MET A 1 -3.25 28.10 -13.92
N ILE A 2 -2.58 26.99 -14.21
CA ILE A 2 -3.21 25.67 -14.37
C ILE A 2 -3.66 25.21 -12.98
N LYS A 3 -4.95 24.96 -12.76
CA LYS A 3 -5.39 24.20 -11.59
C LYS A 3 -4.77 22.82 -11.70
N LEU A 4 -4.04 22.35 -10.69
CA LEU A 4 -3.64 20.95 -10.51
C LEU A 4 -4.87 20.01 -10.29
N SER A 5 -6.06 20.39 -10.77
CA SER A 5 -7.34 19.73 -10.47
C SER A 5 -7.63 18.52 -11.36
N GLU A 6 -6.75 18.15 -12.29
CA GLU A 6 -6.89 16.94 -13.08
C GLU A 6 -5.52 16.27 -13.24
N LEU A 7 -5.07 15.59 -12.19
CA LEU A 7 -3.92 14.68 -12.30
C LEU A 7 -4.23 13.60 -13.34
N SER A 8 -3.26 13.29 -14.19
CA SER A 8 -3.37 12.20 -15.16
C SER A 8 -3.40 10.83 -14.45
N LYS A 9 -3.77 9.78 -15.19
CA LYS A 9 -3.68 8.40 -14.68
C LYS A 9 -2.23 8.03 -14.37
N GLU A 10 -1.29 8.54 -15.15
CA GLU A 10 0.14 8.35 -15.01
C GLU A 10 0.67 9.02 -13.74
N ASP A 11 0.21 10.23 -13.43
CA ASP A 11 0.54 10.96 -12.19
C ASP A 11 0.10 10.17 -10.96
N LYS A 12 -1.16 9.73 -10.96
CA LYS A 12 -1.72 8.91 -9.88
C LYS A 12 -0.99 7.58 -9.74
N LEU A 13 -0.74 6.90 -10.86
CA LEU A 13 -0.03 5.63 -10.84
C LEU A 13 1.39 5.80 -10.30
N PHE A 14 2.10 6.85 -10.73
CA PHE A 14 3.41 7.20 -10.19
C PHE A 14 3.38 7.33 -8.66
N PHE A 15 2.39 8.07 -8.14
CA PHE A 15 2.24 8.28 -6.69
C PHE A 15 1.97 6.96 -5.95
N PHE A 16 0.92 6.24 -6.33
CA PHE A 16 0.46 5.06 -5.58
C PHE A 16 1.41 3.88 -5.73
N GLU A 17 1.88 3.57 -6.93
CA GLU A 17 2.76 2.42 -7.14
C GLU A 17 4.10 2.60 -6.41
N ARG A 18 4.73 3.78 -6.53
CA ARG A 18 6.04 4.02 -5.91
C ARG A 18 5.93 4.00 -4.40
N SER A 19 4.83 4.47 -3.87
CA SER A 19 4.62 4.51 -2.45
C SER A 19 4.28 3.11 -1.90
N TRP A 20 3.79 2.16 -2.73
CA TRP A 20 3.10 0.94 -2.24
C TRP A 20 4.03 0.04 -1.45
N VAL A 21 5.11 -0.37 -2.11
CA VAL A 21 6.16 -1.18 -1.50
C VAL A 21 6.90 -0.40 -0.41
N THR A 22 6.93 0.93 -0.50
CA THR A 22 7.62 1.77 0.49
C THR A 22 6.84 1.80 1.80
N LEU A 23 5.54 2.01 1.75
CA LEU A 23 4.68 2.06 2.92
C LEU A 23 4.65 0.70 3.64
N ASP A 24 4.41 -0.38 2.89
CA ASP A 24 4.44 -1.75 3.43
C ASP A 24 5.79 -2.07 4.11
N GLY A 25 6.89 -1.78 3.43
CA GLY A 25 8.22 -1.97 3.98
C GLY A 25 8.51 -1.11 5.21
N LEU A 26 8.05 0.15 5.24
CA LEU A 26 8.24 1.02 6.41
C LEU A 26 7.47 0.51 7.62
N TRP A 27 6.22 0.09 7.44
CA TRP A 27 5.44 -0.54 8.51
C TRP A 27 6.17 -1.74 9.11
N PHE A 28 6.60 -2.67 8.26
CA PHE A 28 7.36 -3.84 8.72
C PHE A 28 8.61 -3.42 9.51
N LEU A 29 9.40 -2.49 8.96
CA LEU A 29 10.67 -2.06 9.56
C LEU A 29 10.48 -1.37 10.91
N GLU A 30 9.50 -0.48 11.05
CA GLU A 30 9.28 0.23 12.31
C GLU A 30 8.71 -0.67 13.40
N ILE A 31 7.85 -1.62 13.03
CA ILE A 31 7.40 -2.64 13.99
C ILE A 31 8.59 -3.48 14.46
N GLU A 32 9.45 -3.93 13.55
CA GLU A 32 10.65 -4.69 13.89
C GLU A 32 11.58 -3.90 14.80
N ASN A 33 11.77 -2.60 14.55
CA ASN A 33 12.62 -1.73 15.36
C ASN A 33 12.09 -1.56 16.79
N GLU A 34 10.77 -1.45 16.96
CA GLU A 34 10.13 -1.28 18.27
C GLU A 34 9.92 -2.61 19.01
N THR A 35 10.00 -3.74 18.30
CA THR A 35 9.74 -5.07 18.84
C THR A 35 10.85 -6.04 18.43
N ASP A 36 10.54 -6.98 17.53
CA ASP A 36 11.44 -7.96 16.97
C ASP A 36 10.92 -8.46 15.62
N TRP A 37 11.76 -9.21 14.90
CA TRP A 37 11.42 -9.77 13.59
C TRP A 37 10.19 -10.68 13.59
N ASN A 38 10.02 -11.53 14.61
CA ASN A 38 8.93 -12.50 14.65
C ASN A 38 7.59 -11.80 14.88
N THR A 39 7.58 -10.80 15.75
CA THR A 39 6.42 -9.96 16.02
C THR A 39 6.02 -9.18 14.76
N ALA A 40 6.98 -8.54 14.08
CA ALA A 40 6.74 -7.87 12.80
C ALA A 40 6.18 -8.83 11.73
N LEU A 41 6.80 -10.00 11.57
CA LEU A 41 6.36 -11.01 10.59
C LEU A 41 4.97 -11.59 10.92
N LYS A 42 4.63 -11.72 12.20
CA LYS A 42 3.29 -12.15 12.64
C LYS A 42 2.23 -11.15 12.19
N ILE A 43 2.44 -9.86 12.46
CA ILE A 43 1.51 -8.78 12.07
C ILE A 43 1.42 -8.71 10.54
N ASP A 44 2.57 -8.69 9.85
CA ASP A 44 2.67 -8.66 8.38
C ASP A 44 1.85 -9.78 7.74
N LYS A 45 1.97 -11.02 8.26
CA LYS A 45 1.20 -12.15 7.77
C LYS A 45 -0.31 -11.92 7.88
N ILE A 46 -0.79 -11.43 9.02
CA ILE A 46 -2.22 -11.17 9.26
C ILE A 46 -2.72 -10.06 8.31
N VAL A 47 -1.93 -8.98 8.17
CA VAL A 47 -2.23 -7.88 7.25
C VAL A 47 -2.36 -8.39 5.83
N TRP A 48 -1.37 -9.13 5.32
CA TRP A 48 -1.40 -9.65 3.95
C TRP A 48 -2.52 -10.66 3.70
N ILE A 49 -2.87 -11.51 4.66
CA ILE A 49 -4.04 -12.41 4.56
C ILE A 49 -5.32 -11.59 4.33
N ARG A 50 -5.57 -10.59 5.19
CA ARG A 50 -6.79 -9.76 5.11
C ARG A 50 -6.79 -8.89 3.85
N LEU A 51 -5.63 -8.37 3.47
CA LEU A 51 -5.45 -7.56 2.28
C LEU A 51 -5.68 -8.39 1.02
N LEU A 52 -5.13 -9.59 0.91
CA LEU A 52 -5.33 -10.45 -0.27
C LEU A 52 -6.78 -10.89 -0.42
N LYS A 53 -7.47 -11.23 0.68
CA LYS A 53 -8.93 -11.50 0.65
C LYS A 53 -9.71 -10.29 0.11
N THR A 54 -9.28 -9.08 0.42
CA THR A 54 -9.89 -7.85 -0.11
C THR A 54 -9.53 -7.59 -1.57
N ILE A 55 -8.27 -7.80 -1.94
CA ILE A 55 -7.79 -7.74 -3.33
C ILE A 55 -8.58 -8.70 -4.20
N ILE A 56 -8.73 -9.97 -3.81
CA ILE A 56 -9.46 -10.97 -4.59
C ILE A 56 -10.89 -10.51 -4.85
N ARG A 57 -11.60 -10.05 -3.82
CA ARG A 57 -12.99 -9.55 -3.95
C ARG A 57 -13.10 -8.33 -4.87
N ARG A 58 -12.16 -7.39 -4.78
CA ARG A 58 -12.15 -6.18 -5.63
C ARG A 58 -11.79 -6.51 -7.08
N MET A 59 -10.77 -7.34 -7.27
CA MET A 59 -10.32 -7.79 -8.59
C MET A 59 -11.38 -8.66 -9.29
N GLN A 60 -12.11 -9.49 -8.55
CA GLN A 60 -13.25 -10.24 -9.09
C GLN A 60 -14.28 -9.30 -9.72
N ARG A 61 -14.69 -8.24 -9.01
CA ARG A 61 -15.63 -7.24 -9.53
C ARG A 61 -15.07 -6.45 -10.70
N TYR A 62 -13.81 -6.03 -10.60
CA TYR A 62 -13.13 -5.29 -11.67
C TYR A 62 -13.04 -6.09 -12.98
N LEU A 63 -12.72 -7.38 -12.87
CA LEU A 63 -12.65 -8.31 -14.00
C LEU A 63 -14.02 -8.85 -14.43
N LYS A 64 -15.10 -8.47 -13.74
CA LYS A 64 -16.48 -8.93 -13.99
C LYS A 64 -16.60 -10.46 -14.00
N LEU A 65 -16.00 -11.11 -12.99
CA LEU A 65 -16.01 -12.55 -12.85
C LEU A 65 -17.21 -12.98 -11.99
N ASP A 66 -18.10 -13.78 -12.57
CA ASP A 66 -19.37 -14.19 -11.91
C ASP A 66 -19.14 -15.08 -10.68
N THR A 67 -18.04 -15.85 -10.65
CA THR A 67 -17.71 -16.77 -9.56
C THR A 67 -16.22 -16.75 -9.24
N LEU A 68 -15.88 -17.15 -8.02
CA LEU A 68 -14.51 -17.45 -7.62
C LEU A 68 -14.17 -18.92 -7.91
N SER A 69 -14.36 -19.36 -9.16
CA SER A 69 -13.92 -20.68 -9.61
C SER A 69 -12.38 -20.81 -9.49
N PRO A 70 -11.83 -22.04 -9.48
CA PRO A 70 -10.39 -22.24 -9.40
C PRO A 70 -9.60 -21.45 -10.45
N VAL A 71 -10.07 -21.45 -11.70
CA VAL A 71 -9.45 -20.67 -12.79
C VAL A 71 -9.54 -19.17 -12.53
N ASN A 72 -10.68 -18.68 -12.06
CA ASN A 72 -10.86 -17.25 -11.80
C ASN A 72 -9.96 -16.76 -10.65
N ILE A 73 -9.78 -17.56 -9.60
CA ILE A 73 -8.83 -17.24 -8.52
C ILE A 73 -7.41 -17.18 -9.08
N ILE A 74 -6.99 -18.18 -9.87
CA ILE A 74 -5.65 -18.19 -10.46
C ILE A 74 -5.47 -17.02 -11.45
N LYS A 75 -6.48 -16.67 -12.25
CA LYS A 75 -6.49 -15.47 -13.12
C LYS A 75 -6.28 -14.18 -12.30
N ILE A 76 -6.96 -14.03 -11.17
CA ILE A 76 -6.77 -12.87 -10.28
C ILE A 76 -5.34 -12.84 -9.71
N LEU A 77 -4.83 -13.97 -9.20
CA LEU A 77 -3.49 -14.05 -8.61
C LEU A 77 -2.40 -13.75 -9.63
N THR A 78 -2.49 -14.34 -10.81
CA THR A 78 -1.53 -14.13 -11.90
C THR A 78 -1.56 -12.71 -12.46
N LEU A 79 -2.73 -12.06 -12.49
CA LEU A 79 -2.82 -10.64 -12.81
C LEU A 79 -2.15 -9.77 -11.72
N ARG A 80 -2.47 -10.01 -10.44
CA ARG A 80 -1.81 -9.34 -9.31
C ARG A 80 -0.28 -9.48 -9.39
N TRP A 81 0.22 -10.70 -9.54
CA TRP A 81 1.64 -10.99 -9.67
C TRP A 81 2.28 -10.19 -10.80
N SER A 82 1.60 -10.11 -11.95
CA SER A 82 2.11 -9.34 -13.09
C SER A 82 2.16 -7.83 -12.79
N ILE A 83 1.16 -7.30 -12.08
CA ILE A 83 1.11 -5.89 -11.63
C ILE A 83 2.23 -5.59 -10.62
N GLU A 84 2.48 -6.51 -9.68
CA GLU A 84 3.52 -6.38 -8.65
C GLU A 84 4.95 -6.70 -9.16
N GLY A 85 5.11 -6.99 -10.45
CA GLY A 85 6.43 -7.25 -11.05
C GLY A 85 6.98 -8.65 -10.80
N TRP A 86 6.14 -9.63 -10.48
CA TRP A 86 6.53 -11.04 -10.44
C TRP A 86 6.62 -11.59 -11.87
N GLU A 87 7.64 -12.41 -12.10
CA GLU A 87 7.74 -13.20 -13.34
C GLU A 87 7.42 -14.66 -13.05
N TYR A 88 6.53 -15.24 -13.86
CA TYR A 88 6.10 -16.62 -13.68
C TYR A 88 5.84 -17.31 -15.02
N LYS A 89 5.83 -18.65 -14.97
CA LYS A 89 5.49 -19.53 -16.09
C LYS A 89 4.49 -20.59 -15.61
N ILE A 90 3.54 -20.94 -16.47
CA ILE A 90 2.65 -22.08 -16.23
C ILE A 90 3.45 -23.34 -16.59
N LEU A 91 3.77 -24.15 -15.59
CA LEU A 91 4.55 -25.39 -15.75
C LEU A 91 3.65 -26.58 -16.07
N LYS A 92 2.45 -26.59 -15.48
CA LYS A 92 1.42 -27.60 -15.74
C LYS A 92 0.05 -26.95 -15.78
N ASN A 93 -0.79 -27.39 -16.71
CA ASN A 93 -2.16 -26.94 -16.87
C ASN A 93 -3.04 -28.16 -17.22
N GLY A 94 -3.43 -28.91 -16.20
CA GLY A 94 -4.25 -30.13 -16.33
C GLY A 94 -5.63 -29.97 -15.70
N GLU A 95 -6.49 -30.98 -15.88
CA GLU A 95 -7.90 -30.95 -15.42
C GLU A 95 -8.04 -30.88 -13.88
N ASN A 96 -7.06 -31.42 -13.14
CA ASN A 96 -7.09 -31.52 -11.68
C ASN A 96 -5.98 -30.73 -10.99
N GLU A 97 -5.03 -30.18 -11.74
CA GLU A 97 -3.95 -29.40 -11.16
C GLU A 97 -3.33 -28.40 -12.12
N ILE A 98 -2.93 -27.27 -11.57
CA ILE A 98 -2.15 -26.23 -12.23
C ILE A 98 -0.91 -25.96 -11.39
N ASP A 99 0.26 -25.97 -12.05
CA ASP A 99 1.54 -25.63 -11.43
C ASP A 99 2.06 -24.34 -12.06
N ILE A 100 2.40 -23.36 -11.23
CA ILE A 100 2.96 -22.07 -11.66
C ILE A 100 4.34 -21.89 -11.04
N GLY A 101 5.35 -21.82 -11.90
CA GLY A 101 6.73 -21.55 -11.52
C GLY A 101 6.99 -20.04 -11.45
N ILE A 102 7.24 -19.52 -10.25
CA ILE A 102 7.72 -18.14 -10.03
C ILE A 102 9.22 -18.08 -10.31
N ILE A 103 9.58 -17.40 -11.39
CA ILE A 103 10.97 -17.21 -11.84
C ILE A 103 11.62 -16.05 -11.09
N THR A 104 10.88 -14.95 -10.95
CA THR A 104 11.35 -13.74 -10.26
C THR A 104 10.37 -13.36 -9.16
N CYS A 105 10.86 -13.41 -7.92
CA CYS A 105 10.12 -13.07 -6.71
C CYS A 105 10.56 -11.67 -6.21
N PRO A 106 9.69 -10.65 -6.20
CA PRO A 106 10.04 -9.30 -5.76
C PRO A 106 10.58 -9.24 -4.34
N TYR A 107 10.08 -10.09 -3.43
CA TYR A 107 10.59 -10.15 -2.06
C TYR A 107 12.03 -10.67 -1.99
N LYS A 108 12.38 -11.69 -2.78
CA LYS A 108 13.76 -12.18 -2.85
C LYS A 108 14.68 -11.11 -3.43
N GLU A 109 14.25 -10.40 -4.47
CA GLU A 109 15.01 -9.29 -5.05
C GLU A 109 15.21 -8.15 -4.06
N ALA A 110 14.19 -7.79 -3.29
CA ALA A 110 14.30 -6.78 -2.24
C ALA A 110 15.31 -7.20 -1.15
N MET A 111 15.26 -8.46 -0.69
CA MET A 111 16.20 -8.99 0.31
C MET A 111 17.62 -9.10 -0.25
N ASN A 112 17.79 -9.46 -1.53
CA ASN A 112 19.11 -9.52 -2.17
C ASN A 112 19.80 -8.16 -2.24
N ARG A 113 19.04 -7.06 -2.34
CA ARG A 113 19.57 -5.68 -2.33
C ARG A 113 19.99 -5.21 -0.94
N ASN A 114 19.59 -5.92 0.12
CA ASN A 114 19.97 -5.61 1.49
C ASN A 114 20.76 -6.79 2.10
N PRO A 115 22.11 -6.74 2.07
CA PRO A 115 22.96 -7.82 2.57
C PRO A 115 22.64 -8.27 4.00
N GLU A 116 22.26 -7.33 4.87
CA GLU A 116 21.94 -7.59 6.29
C GLU A 116 20.62 -8.35 6.49
N ARG A 117 19.78 -8.44 5.45
CA ARG A 117 18.48 -9.12 5.49
C ARG A 117 18.40 -10.32 4.56
N LYS A 118 19.49 -10.67 3.90
CA LYS A 118 19.50 -11.72 2.88
C LYS A 118 19.11 -13.09 3.44
N ASP A 119 19.48 -13.39 4.68
CA ASP A 119 19.20 -14.63 5.40
C ASP A 119 17.71 -14.80 5.75
N LYS A 120 16.99 -13.70 5.93
CA LYS A 120 15.57 -13.66 6.27
C LYS A 120 14.64 -14.18 5.17
N ILE A 121 15.09 -14.26 3.91
CA ILE A 121 14.27 -14.79 2.81
C ILE A 121 13.80 -16.23 3.05
N SER A 122 14.62 -17.04 3.73
CA SER A 122 14.27 -18.41 4.08
C SER A 122 13.10 -18.47 5.06
N LEU A 123 13.04 -17.53 6.01
CA LEU A 123 11.96 -17.37 6.98
C LEU A 123 10.67 -16.90 6.30
N ILE A 124 10.77 -15.94 5.38
CA ILE A 124 9.61 -15.46 4.60
C ILE A 124 9.02 -16.61 3.78
N CYS A 125 9.84 -17.40 3.08
CA CYS A 125 9.33 -18.54 2.31
C CYS A 125 8.62 -19.58 3.19
N LYS A 126 9.16 -19.90 4.39
CA LYS A 126 8.58 -20.91 5.29
C LYS A 126 7.35 -20.42 6.04
N ASN A 127 7.45 -19.23 6.63
CA ASN A 127 6.52 -18.78 7.67
C ASN A 127 5.48 -17.78 7.15
N MET A 128 5.70 -17.23 5.95
CA MET A 128 4.78 -16.30 5.33
C MET A 128 4.22 -16.87 4.03
N CYS A 129 5.02 -17.06 2.97
CA CYS A 129 4.50 -17.35 1.63
C CYS A 129 3.50 -18.51 1.60
N LEU A 130 3.89 -19.69 2.08
CA LEU A 130 3.00 -20.87 2.06
C LEU A 130 1.78 -20.67 2.97
N PRO A 131 1.92 -20.35 4.28
CA PRO A 131 0.76 -20.15 5.16
C PRO A 131 -0.23 -19.10 4.63
N PHE A 132 0.28 -17.97 4.15
CA PHE A 132 -0.50 -16.87 3.60
C PHE A 132 -1.35 -17.29 2.40
N TYR A 133 -0.71 -17.80 1.34
CA TYR A 133 -1.43 -18.17 0.13
C TYR A 133 -2.39 -19.33 0.40
N LYS A 134 -1.95 -20.31 1.20
CA LYS A 134 -2.78 -21.47 1.55
C LYS A 134 -4.06 -21.04 2.25
N GLU A 135 -3.94 -20.26 3.32
CA GLU A 135 -5.10 -19.78 4.07
C GLU A 135 -6.06 -19.00 3.17
N VAL A 136 -5.55 -18.02 2.41
CA VAL A 136 -6.42 -17.19 1.59
C VAL A 136 -7.09 -17.98 0.47
N ILE A 137 -6.35 -18.84 -0.23
CA ILE A 137 -6.87 -19.59 -1.38
C ILE A 137 -7.90 -20.63 -0.92
N GLU A 138 -7.58 -21.42 0.11
CA GLU A 138 -8.45 -22.49 0.60
C GLU A 138 -9.71 -21.93 1.29
N ASP A 139 -9.61 -20.79 1.98
CA ASP A 139 -10.78 -20.07 2.52
C ASP A 139 -11.66 -19.49 1.42
N THR A 140 -11.04 -18.97 0.34
CA THR A 140 -11.77 -18.35 -0.76
C THR A 140 -12.52 -19.40 -1.59
N ASN A 141 -11.91 -20.56 -1.81
CA ASN A 141 -12.55 -21.68 -2.49
C ASN A 141 -12.07 -23.02 -1.92
N PRO A 142 -12.91 -23.73 -1.17
CA PRO A 142 -12.55 -24.99 -0.52
C PRO A 142 -12.34 -26.16 -1.49
N ASN A 143 -12.62 -26.00 -2.78
CA ASN A 143 -12.31 -26.98 -3.82
C ASN A 143 -10.86 -26.92 -4.29
N ILE A 144 -10.10 -25.90 -3.88
CA ILE A 144 -8.68 -25.75 -4.17
C ILE A 144 -7.90 -26.21 -2.95
N ARG A 145 -6.86 -27.00 -3.18
CA ARG A 145 -5.76 -27.21 -2.24
C ARG A 145 -4.52 -26.51 -2.78
N PHE A 146 -3.87 -25.72 -1.94
CA PHE A 146 -2.69 -24.97 -2.33
C PHE A 146 -1.44 -25.49 -1.63
N ASP A 147 -0.33 -25.55 -2.37
CA ASP A 147 0.98 -25.90 -1.84
C ASP A 147 2.11 -25.17 -2.56
N ILE A 148 3.28 -25.09 -1.91
CA ILE A 148 4.52 -24.57 -2.49
C ILE A 148 5.57 -25.68 -2.42
N THR A 149 5.79 -26.38 -3.55
CA THR A 149 6.67 -27.57 -3.57
C THR A 149 8.14 -27.25 -3.80
N LYS A 150 8.46 -26.02 -4.22
CA LYS A 150 9.81 -25.48 -4.41
C LYS A 150 9.84 -24.03 -3.96
N SER A 151 10.93 -23.55 -3.39
CA SER A 151 11.06 -22.19 -2.87
C SER A 151 12.43 -21.59 -3.12
N GLN A 152 12.47 -20.44 -3.79
CA GLN A 152 13.72 -19.74 -4.10
C GLN A 152 14.52 -19.27 -2.88
N GLY A 153 13.85 -19.03 -1.75
CA GLY A 153 14.49 -18.69 -0.48
C GLY A 153 15.05 -19.90 0.27
N LEU A 154 14.77 -21.12 -0.21
CA LEU A 154 15.22 -22.39 0.38
C LEU A 154 16.23 -23.14 -0.50
N GLY A 155 16.74 -22.49 -1.55
CA GLY A 155 17.78 -23.03 -2.43
C GLY A 155 17.30 -23.46 -3.81
N ASP A 156 15.99 -23.44 -4.10
CA ASP A 156 15.49 -23.76 -5.44
C ASP A 156 15.73 -22.63 -6.45
N ASN A 157 15.76 -22.98 -7.74
CA ASN A 157 15.89 -22.01 -8.83
C ASN A 157 14.60 -21.19 -9.07
N HIS A 158 13.43 -21.74 -8.73
CA HIS A 158 12.12 -21.10 -8.84
C HIS A 158 11.22 -21.54 -7.68
N CYS A 159 10.18 -20.75 -7.36
CA CYS A 159 9.13 -21.25 -6.48
C CYS A 159 8.09 -22.00 -7.32
N ASN A 160 7.59 -23.15 -6.87
CA ASN A 160 6.51 -23.85 -7.58
C ASN A 160 5.22 -23.77 -6.77
N PHE A 161 4.26 -23.00 -7.27
CA PHE A 161 2.95 -22.80 -6.68
C PHE A 161 2.01 -23.83 -7.30
N LYS A 162 1.57 -24.79 -6.49
CA LYS A 162 0.76 -25.92 -6.92
C LYS A 162 -0.68 -25.73 -6.45
N PHE A 163 -1.61 -25.80 -7.39
CA PHE A 163 -3.05 -25.76 -7.16
C PHE A 163 -3.62 -27.12 -7.55
N THR A 164 -4.27 -27.80 -6.61
CA THR A 164 -4.96 -29.08 -6.87
C THR A 164 -6.45 -28.91 -6.63
N PHE A 165 -7.27 -29.44 -7.53
CA PHE A 165 -8.72 -29.29 -7.49
C PHE A 165 -9.38 -30.59 -7.03
N LYS A 166 -10.31 -30.50 -6.08
CA LYS A 166 -11.09 -31.65 -5.59
C LYS A 166 -11.98 -32.22 -6.68
N ASP A 167 -12.62 -31.33 -7.44
CA ASP A 167 -13.42 -31.65 -8.60
C ASP A 167 -12.66 -31.32 -9.87
N LYS A 168 -12.89 -32.09 -10.94
CA LYS A 168 -12.35 -31.77 -12.27
C LYS A 168 -12.77 -30.36 -12.67
N MET A 169 -11.83 -29.57 -13.15
CA MET A 169 -12.18 -28.31 -13.81
C MET A 169 -13.12 -28.60 -14.99
N PRO A 170 -14.19 -27.82 -15.18
CA PRO A 170 -15.05 -27.96 -16.35
C PRO A 170 -14.21 -27.86 -17.62
N GLN A 171 -14.36 -28.81 -18.56
CA GLN A 171 -13.61 -28.83 -19.83
C GLN A 171 -13.81 -27.58 -20.71
N LYS A 172 -14.80 -26.73 -20.38
CA LYS A 172 -15.08 -25.43 -21.01
C LYS A 172 -14.34 -24.25 -20.38
N GLU A 173 -13.65 -24.40 -19.25
CA GLU A 173 -12.82 -23.31 -18.72
C GLU A 173 -11.57 -23.17 -19.59
N GLU A 174 -11.44 -22.01 -20.25
CA GLU A 174 -10.31 -21.66 -21.10
C GLU A 174 -8.97 -21.98 -20.43
N LYS A 175 -8.01 -22.49 -21.21
CA LYS A 175 -6.61 -22.58 -20.78
C LYS A 175 -6.21 -21.24 -20.15
N LEU A 176 -5.60 -21.30 -18.97
CA LEU A 176 -5.06 -20.11 -18.31
C LEU A 176 -4.10 -19.38 -19.27
N ILE A 177 -4.50 -18.20 -19.72
CA ILE A 177 -3.68 -17.31 -20.56
C ILE A 177 -3.24 -16.14 -19.70
N LYS A 178 -1.94 -15.84 -19.75
CA LYS A 178 -1.38 -14.66 -19.09
C LYS A 178 -1.98 -13.41 -19.72
N LYS A 179 -2.75 -12.65 -18.94
CA LYS A 179 -3.27 -11.35 -19.35
C LYS A 179 -2.11 -10.35 -19.49
N VAL A 180 -2.16 -9.53 -20.54
CA VAL A 180 -1.30 -8.34 -20.67
C VAL A 180 -1.81 -7.26 -19.72
N VAL A 181 -0.94 -6.79 -18.82
CA VAL A 181 -1.27 -5.77 -17.82
C VAL A 181 -1.37 -4.39 -18.49
N THR A 182 -2.47 -3.69 -18.25
CA THR A 182 -2.65 -2.31 -18.74
C THR A 182 -2.34 -1.26 -17.67
N LEU A 183 -2.33 0.01 -18.06
CA LEU A 183 -2.25 1.14 -17.12
C LEU A 183 -3.43 1.13 -16.14
N GLU A 184 -4.65 0.88 -16.64
CA GLU A 184 -5.87 0.79 -15.83
C GLU A 184 -5.80 -0.34 -14.81
N ASP A 185 -5.24 -1.49 -15.18
CA ASP A 185 -5.08 -2.62 -14.26
C ASP A 185 -4.19 -2.22 -13.07
N ARG A 186 -3.05 -1.58 -13.35
CA ARG A 186 -2.10 -1.12 -12.33
C ARG A 186 -2.69 -0.02 -11.47
N LEU A 187 -3.29 1.00 -12.09
CA LEU A 187 -3.88 2.12 -11.36
C LEU A 187 -5.02 1.61 -10.47
N PHE A 188 -5.93 0.79 -11.00
CA PHE A 188 -6.99 0.18 -10.21
C PHE A 188 -6.40 -0.56 -9.00
N TYR A 189 -5.38 -1.39 -9.22
CA TYR A 189 -4.75 -2.14 -8.14
C TYR A 189 -4.12 -1.23 -7.08
N PHE A 190 -3.21 -0.33 -7.43
CA PHE A 190 -2.49 0.45 -6.43
C PHE A 190 -3.37 1.50 -5.73
N GLU A 191 -4.20 2.25 -6.47
CA GLU A 191 -5.07 3.29 -5.90
C GLU A 191 -6.13 2.68 -4.98
N ASN A 192 -6.81 1.60 -5.40
CA ASN A 192 -7.93 1.08 -4.62
C ASN A 192 -7.51 0.28 -3.39
N HIS A 193 -6.25 -0.15 -3.29
CA HIS A 193 -5.79 -0.92 -2.14
C HIS A 193 -4.92 -0.09 -1.20
N TRP A 194 -4.44 1.10 -1.61
CA TRP A 194 -3.50 1.95 -0.86
C TRP A 194 -3.91 2.14 0.60
N PHE A 195 -5.02 2.83 0.83
CA PHE A 195 -5.53 3.13 2.17
C PHE A 195 -6.01 1.88 2.91
N THR A 196 -6.36 0.81 2.18
CA THR A 196 -6.75 -0.46 2.82
C THR A 196 -5.53 -1.15 3.44
N MET A 197 -4.39 -1.13 2.74
CA MET A 197 -3.14 -1.68 3.26
C MET A 197 -2.71 -0.92 4.52
N ASP A 198 -2.66 0.41 4.46
CA ASP A 198 -2.33 1.25 5.61
C ASP A 198 -3.26 1.01 6.81
N GLY A 199 -4.57 1.05 6.57
CA GLY A 199 -5.56 0.84 7.62
C GLY A 199 -5.47 -0.55 8.26
N LEU A 200 -5.15 -1.59 7.48
CA LEU A 200 -4.92 -2.94 8.02
C LEU A 200 -3.65 -3.00 8.87
N TRP A 201 -2.55 -2.40 8.43
CA TRP A 201 -1.34 -2.28 9.24
C TRP A 201 -1.62 -1.60 10.59
N MET A 202 -2.29 -0.45 10.57
CA MET A 202 -2.64 0.26 11.79
C MET A 202 -3.52 -0.58 12.74
N VAL A 203 -4.55 -1.25 12.21
CA VAL A 203 -5.47 -2.07 13.01
C VAL A 203 -4.78 -3.31 13.60
N GLU A 204 -4.01 -4.05 12.80
CA GLU A 204 -3.35 -5.27 13.29
C GLU A 204 -2.18 -4.96 14.23
N THR A 205 -1.42 -3.90 13.98
CA THR A 205 -0.40 -3.42 14.92
C THR A 205 -1.02 -3.00 16.24
N GLU A 206 -2.17 -2.31 16.23
CA GLU A 206 -2.89 -1.97 17.45
C GLU A 206 -3.41 -3.19 18.21
N ASN A 207 -3.94 -4.19 17.50
CA ASN A 207 -4.42 -5.42 18.11
C ASN A 207 -3.30 -6.19 18.81
N GLU A 208 -2.11 -6.22 18.22
CA GLU A 208 -0.97 -6.98 18.75
C GLU A 208 -0.18 -6.20 19.82
N LEU A 209 0.06 -4.89 19.61
CA LEU A 209 0.98 -4.08 20.41
C LEU A 209 0.30 -3.02 21.28
N GLY A 210 -1.01 -2.86 21.12
CA GLY A 210 -1.80 -1.84 21.80
C GLY A 210 -1.72 -0.46 21.12
N LYS A 211 -2.75 0.34 21.39
CA LYS A 211 -3.00 1.65 20.77
C LYS A 211 -1.82 2.62 20.82
N LYS A 212 -1.18 2.75 22.00
CA LYS A 212 -0.10 3.73 22.19
C LYS A 212 1.11 3.43 21.31
N LEU A 213 1.53 2.16 21.24
CA LEU A 213 2.70 1.77 20.46
C LEU A 213 2.39 1.79 18.96
N ALA A 214 1.21 1.32 18.56
CA ALA A 214 0.76 1.40 17.16
C ALA A 214 0.73 2.84 16.64
N LEU A 215 0.22 3.78 17.44
CA LEU A 215 0.22 5.21 17.09
C LEU A 215 1.64 5.79 16.95
N LYS A 216 2.55 5.42 17.86
CA LYS A 216 3.97 5.84 17.77
C LYS A 216 4.59 5.35 16.46
N ILE A 217 4.37 4.08 16.13
CA ILE A 217 4.88 3.46 14.89
C ILE A 217 4.29 4.17 13.67
N ASP A 218 2.97 4.38 13.63
CA ASP A 218 2.27 5.05 12.53
C ASP A 218 2.85 6.45 12.24
N ILE A 219 3.10 7.25 13.30
CA ILE A 219 3.75 8.56 13.16
C ILE A 219 5.10 8.45 12.49
N VAL A 220 5.96 7.53 12.92
CA VAL A 220 7.30 7.37 12.33
C VAL A 220 7.22 6.88 10.88
N VAL A 221 6.32 5.93 10.60
CA VAL A 221 6.07 5.42 9.24
C VAL A 221 5.68 6.55 8.30
N TRP A 222 4.69 7.37 8.66
CA TRP A 222 4.22 8.48 7.83
C TRP A 222 5.24 9.60 7.68
N GLN A 223 6.02 9.91 8.73
CA GLN A 223 7.14 10.85 8.66
C GLN A 223 8.17 10.42 7.62
N ARG A 224 8.62 9.16 7.69
CA ARG A 224 9.59 8.60 6.74
C ARG A 224 9.01 8.51 5.33
N LEU A 225 7.73 8.13 5.21
CA LEU A 225 7.06 8.05 3.93
C LEU A 225 6.96 9.43 3.27
N TYR A 226 6.54 10.47 3.98
CA TYR A 226 6.43 11.81 3.40
C TYR A 226 7.78 12.39 3.00
N GLN A 227 8.86 12.15 3.76
CA GLN A 227 10.21 12.50 3.33
C GLN A 227 10.57 11.86 1.97
N ILE A 228 10.24 10.57 1.80
CA ILE A 228 10.47 9.85 0.54
C ILE A 228 9.58 10.38 -0.58
N ILE A 229 8.28 10.61 -0.31
CA ILE A 229 7.32 11.16 -1.27
C ILE A 229 7.77 12.54 -1.74
N PHE A 230 8.16 13.44 -0.84
CA PHE A 230 8.62 14.79 -1.18
C PHE A 230 9.84 14.74 -2.09
N ARG A 231 10.85 13.91 -1.76
CA ARG A 231 12.02 13.72 -2.64
C ARG A 231 11.65 13.18 -4.03
N ARG A 232 10.69 12.26 -4.10
CA ARG A 232 10.22 11.68 -5.38
C ARG A 232 9.45 12.70 -6.20
N LEU A 233 8.52 13.43 -5.58
CA LEU A 233 7.72 14.46 -6.22
C LEU A 233 8.56 15.64 -6.67
N LYS A 234 9.56 16.05 -5.88
CA LYS A 234 10.52 17.07 -6.28
C LYS A 234 11.18 16.72 -7.62
N ARG A 235 11.67 15.48 -7.76
CA ARG A 235 12.25 14.99 -9.03
C ARG A 235 11.21 14.86 -10.14
N TYR A 236 10.04 14.31 -9.84
CA TYR A 236 8.98 14.07 -10.83
C TYR A 236 8.43 15.37 -11.43
N LEU A 237 8.28 16.40 -10.59
CA LEU A 237 7.78 17.72 -10.97
C LEU A 237 8.87 18.69 -11.44
N ASN A 238 10.13 18.23 -11.52
CA ASN A 238 11.31 19.05 -11.85
C ASN A 238 11.40 20.33 -11.00
N ILE A 239 11.17 20.20 -9.69
CA ILE A 239 11.31 21.29 -8.74
C ILE A 239 12.79 21.39 -8.34
N GLU A 240 13.39 22.55 -8.57
CA GLU A 240 14.79 22.83 -8.19
C GLU A 240 14.84 23.68 -6.92
N ASP A 241 14.08 24.77 -6.93
CA ASP A 241 13.89 25.72 -5.84
C ASP A 241 13.16 25.07 -4.65
N ASN A 242 13.58 25.38 -3.42
CA ASN A 242 12.93 24.91 -2.20
C ASN A 242 12.02 25.98 -1.60
N SER A 243 11.27 26.69 -2.44
CA SER A 243 10.41 27.80 -2.01
C SER A 243 9.09 27.31 -1.41
N ILE A 244 8.36 28.19 -0.71
CA ILE A 244 6.99 27.88 -0.26
C ILE A 244 6.10 27.50 -1.46
N LYS A 245 6.21 28.20 -2.60
CA LYS A 245 5.41 27.89 -3.79
C LYS A 245 5.65 26.47 -4.29
N ASP A 246 6.88 25.98 -4.19
CA ASP A 246 7.24 24.63 -4.61
C ASP A 246 6.82 23.57 -3.62
N LEU A 247 6.93 23.84 -2.31
CA LEU A 247 6.30 23.00 -1.28
C LEU A 247 4.80 22.85 -1.54
N ILE A 248 4.11 23.96 -1.84
CA ILE A 248 2.68 23.92 -2.14
C ILE A 248 2.39 23.09 -3.38
N LYS A 249 3.21 23.15 -4.45
CA LYS A 249 3.03 22.26 -5.62
C LYS A 249 3.14 20.76 -5.25
N ILE A 250 4.09 20.40 -4.38
CA ILE A 250 4.26 19.02 -3.89
C ILE A 250 3.04 18.57 -3.10
N LEU A 251 2.55 19.42 -2.18
CA LEU A 251 1.37 19.15 -1.37
C LEU A 251 0.11 19.05 -2.23
N GLU A 252 -0.10 19.98 -3.17
CA GLU A 252 -1.22 19.94 -4.11
C GLU A 252 -1.24 18.60 -4.87
N PHE A 253 -0.09 18.14 -5.37
CA PHE A 253 0.02 16.86 -6.06
C PHE A 253 -0.34 15.68 -5.15
N ALA A 254 0.29 15.60 -3.97
CA ALA A 254 0.06 14.51 -3.03
C ALA A 254 -1.40 14.46 -2.55
N TRP A 255 -1.96 15.61 -2.15
CA TRP A 255 -3.33 15.74 -1.68
C TRP A 255 -4.36 15.44 -2.76
N SER A 256 -4.11 15.85 -4.01
CA SER A 256 -4.96 15.50 -5.14
C SER A 256 -4.94 13.99 -5.44
N CYS A 257 -3.79 13.31 -5.31
CA CYS A 257 -3.72 11.85 -5.39
C CYS A 257 -4.50 11.19 -4.25
N GLU A 258 -4.28 11.64 -3.02
CA GLU A 258 -4.89 11.08 -1.79
C GLU A 258 -6.40 11.37 -1.70
N GLY A 259 -6.95 12.25 -2.55
CA GLY A 259 -8.39 12.53 -2.63
C GLY A 259 -8.86 13.61 -1.66
N TYR A 260 -7.97 14.50 -1.21
CA TYR A 260 -8.36 15.66 -0.40
C TYR A 260 -9.13 16.69 -1.23
N ASN A 261 -10.15 17.28 -0.63
CA ASN A 261 -10.78 18.49 -1.15
C ASN A 261 -10.20 19.70 -0.41
N TYR A 262 -9.47 20.56 -1.11
CA TYR A 262 -8.81 21.72 -0.52
C TYR A 262 -8.92 22.96 -1.41
N GLU A 263 -8.69 24.12 -0.80
CA GLU A 263 -8.55 25.40 -1.49
C GLU A 263 -7.26 26.10 -1.05
N ILE A 264 -6.70 26.91 -1.95
CA ILE A 264 -5.55 27.76 -1.66
C ILE A 264 -6.10 29.16 -1.39
N VAL A 265 -6.05 29.59 -0.13
CA VAL A 265 -6.49 30.92 0.28
C VAL A 265 -5.42 31.96 -0.01
N LYS A 266 -4.15 31.59 0.20
CA LYS A 266 -2.99 32.46 0.01
C LYS A 266 -1.80 31.67 -0.52
N LYS A 267 -1.07 32.22 -1.49
CA LYS A 267 0.15 31.62 -2.07
C LYS A 267 1.14 32.70 -2.50
N GLU A 268 1.86 33.23 -1.53
CA GLU A 268 2.89 34.26 -1.70
C GLU A 268 4.30 33.65 -1.62
N GLN A 269 5.33 34.50 -1.64
CA GLN A 269 6.72 34.04 -1.58
C GLN A 269 7.14 33.58 -0.19
N THR A 270 6.60 34.21 0.86
CA THR A 270 6.97 34.01 2.27
C THR A 270 5.86 33.40 3.11
N GLU A 271 4.65 33.27 2.56
CA GLU A 271 3.49 32.70 3.27
C GLU A 271 2.55 31.99 2.30
N ALA A 272 1.98 30.87 2.74
CA ALA A 272 0.86 30.20 2.07
C ALA A 272 -0.17 29.68 3.08
N ILE A 273 -1.43 29.68 2.68
CA ILE A 273 -2.58 29.25 3.48
C ILE A 273 -3.43 28.34 2.62
N LEU A 274 -3.64 27.10 3.09
CA LEU A 274 -4.46 26.11 2.43
C LEU A 274 -5.53 25.61 3.39
N ASN A 275 -6.78 25.55 2.93
CA ASN A 275 -7.89 25.01 3.72
C ASN A 275 -8.32 23.67 3.14
N ILE A 276 -8.31 22.62 3.96
CA ILE A 276 -8.93 21.34 3.63
C ILE A 276 -10.41 21.39 4.02
N LYS A 277 -11.30 21.16 3.05
CA LYS A 277 -12.76 21.10 3.21
C LYS A 277 -13.28 19.68 3.39
N ALA A 278 -12.57 18.68 2.85
CA ALA A 278 -12.86 17.27 3.09
C ALA A 278 -11.56 16.48 3.19
N CYS A 279 -11.45 15.65 4.23
CA CYS A 279 -10.27 14.85 4.53
C CYS A 279 -10.61 13.36 4.33
N PRO A 280 -9.91 12.64 3.43
CA PRO A 280 -10.19 11.24 3.14
C PRO A 280 -10.01 10.34 4.37
N TYR A 281 -9.04 10.65 5.24
CA TYR A 281 -8.87 9.93 6.50
C TYR A 281 -10.05 10.10 7.45
N LYS A 282 -10.58 11.33 7.58
CA LYS A 282 -11.78 11.56 8.41
C LYS A 282 -12.97 10.82 7.83
N GLU A 283 -13.20 10.89 6.51
CA GLU A 283 -14.30 10.16 5.87
C GLU A 283 -14.20 8.64 6.06
N MET A 284 -12.99 8.09 6.00
CA MET A 284 -12.76 6.67 6.31
C MET A 284 -13.09 6.35 7.77
N MET A 285 -12.68 7.20 8.70
CA MET A 285 -12.98 7.01 10.12
C MET A 285 -14.46 7.19 10.43
N ASP A 286 -15.14 8.13 9.77
CA ASP A 286 -16.58 8.36 9.92
C ASP A 286 -17.40 7.10 9.56
N ARG A 287 -16.91 6.27 8.63
CA ARG A 287 -17.52 4.97 8.25
C ARG A 287 -17.29 3.85 9.27
N ASN A 288 -16.48 4.09 10.30
CA ASN A 288 -16.11 3.13 11.35
C ASN A 288 -16.44 3.73 12.72
N PRO A 289 -17.73 3.72 13.15
CA PRO A 289 -18.20 4.35 14.39
C PRO A 289 -17.40 3.98 15.64
N GLU A 290 -16.96 2.73 15.72
CA GLU A 290 -16.15 2.20 16.82
C GLU A 290 -14.76 2.85 16.95
N ARG A 291 -14.34 3.63 15.96
CA ARG A 291 -13.05 4.34 15.96
C ARG A 291 -13.21 5.86 16.01
N HIS A 292 -14.42 6.41 16.13
CA HIS A 292 -14.67 7.85 16.13
C HIS A 292 -13.92 8.60 17.23
N GLU A 293 -13.77 7.98 18.40
CA GLU A 293 -12.98 8.47 19.54
C GLU A 293 -11.50 8.78 19.20
N ARG A 294 -11.00 8.30 18.04
CA ARG A 294 -9.63 8.50 17.58
C ARG A 294 -9.49 9.71 16.68
N ILE A 295 -10.59 10.23 16.11
CA ILE A 295 -10.58 11.28 15.09
C ILE A 295 -9.90 12.56 15.62
N GLU A 296 -10.20 12.96 16.86
CA GLU A 296 -9.60 14.15 17.47
C GLU A 296 -8.08 14.00 17.61
N ALA A 297 -7.61 12.89 18.19
CA ALA A 297 -6.18 12.62 18.35
C ALA A 297 -5.47 12.56 16.99
N ILE A 298 -6.06 11.91 15.99
CA ILE A 298 -5.50 11.88 14.63
C ILE A 298 -5.39 13.29 14.06
N CYS A 299 -6.43 14.11 14.20
CA CYS A 299 -6.43 15.45 13.64
C CYS A 299 -5.43 16.38 14.33
N LYS A 300 -5.37 16.36 15.66
CA LYS A 300 -4.53 17.28 16.46
C LYS A 300 -3.08 16.81 16.57
N ASP A 301 -2.88 15.51 16.80
CA ASP A 301 -1.59 14.98 17.26
C ASP A 301 -0.79 14.31 16.14
N MET A 302 -1.38 14.04 14.96
CA MET A 302 -0.69 13.30 13.90
C MET A 302 -0.46 14.14 12.64
N CYS A 303 -1.44 14.94 12.23
CA CYS A 303 -1.36 15.66 10.96
C CYS A 303 -0.14 16.60 10.83
N ILE A 304 0.21 17.36 11.88
CA ILE A 304 1.42 18.20 11.86
C ILE A 304 2.68 17.32 11.94
N PRO A 305 2.80 16.41 12.92
CA PRO A 305 3.99 15.57 13.04
C PRO A 305 4.32 14.74 11.81
N PHE A 306 3.35 14.36 10.98
CA PHE A 306 3.58 13.65 9.71
C PHE A 306 4.38 14.48 8.71
N TYR A 307 4.07 15.77 8.57
CA TYR A 307 4.69 16.63 7.56
C TYR A 307 5.95 17.33 8.04
N GLU A 308 6.07 17.61 9.34
CA GLU A 308 7.17 18.40 9.90
C GLU A 308 8.56 17.92 9.47
N PRO A 309 8.92 16.62 9.58
CA PRO A 309 10.24 16.16 9.16
C PRO A 309 10.49 16.30 7.65
N ALA A 310 9.45 16.09 6.83
CA ALA A 310 9.55 16.23 5.38
C ALA A 310 9.69 17.71 4.96
N ILE A 311 8.97 18.61 5.61
CA ILE A 311 9.06 20.06 5.40
C ILE A 311 10.43 20.58 5.85
N ALA A 312 10.91 20.15 7.03
CA ALA A 312 12.21 20.55 7.54
C ALA A 312 13.36 20.09 6.63
N GLU A 313 13.27 18.88 6.08
CA GLU A 313 14.22 18.39 5.07
C GLU A 313 14.13 19.17 3.75
N PHE A 314 12.91 19.51 3.31
CA PHE A 314 12.68 20.28 2.09
C PHE A 314 13.22 21.71 2.20
N ASN A 315 12.88 22.41 3.29
CA ASN A 315 13.40 23.73 3.63
C ASN A 315 13.25 23.99 5.15
N PRO A 316 14.37 24.03 5.91
CA PRO A 316 14.32 24.18 7.37
C PRO A 316 13.83 25.56 7.84
N LYS A 317 13.67 26.52 6.93
CA LYS A 317 13.12 27.86 7.22
C LYS A 317 11.60 27.91 7.13
N ILE A 318 10.94 26.89 6.59
CA ILE A 318 9.48 26.84 6.52
C ILE A 318 8.93 26.33 7.86
N LEU A 319 8.03 27.10 8.45
CA LEU A 319 7.18 26.72 9.57
C LEU A 319 5.83 26.24 9.06
N LEU A 320 5.29 25.20 9.69
CA LEU A 320 3.92 24.74 9.53
C LEU A 320 3.13 25.02 10.82
N GLU A 321 2.00 25.69 10.70
CA GLU A 321 1.03 25.92 11.78
C GLU A 321 -0.36 25.44 11.33
N ARG A 322 -1.19 25.01 12.28
CA ARG A 322 -2.61 24.70 12.07
C ARG A 322 -3.40 25.04 13.34
N LYS A 323 -4.61 25.58 13.18
CA LYS A 323 -5.47 26.04 14.29
C LYS A 323 -6.89 25.47 14.24
N GLN A 324 -7.35 25.06 13.07
CA GLN A 324 -8.67 24.52 12.78
C GLN A 324 -8.55 23.06 12.33
N PHE A 325 -9.49 22.25 12.78
CA PHE A 325 -9.47 20.81 12.59
C PHE A 325 -10.89 20.29 12.32
N LEU A 326 -11.13 19.79 11.09
CA LEU A 326 -12.39 19.10 10.74
C LEU A 326 -12.77 18.00 11.74
N GLY A 327 -11.78 17.30 12.31
CA GLY A 327 -12.01 16.21 13.26
C GLY A 327 -12.49 16.64 14.65
N VAL A 328 -12.49 17.93 14.97
CA VAL A 328 -13.00 18.44 16.26
C VAL A 328 -14.19 19.39 16.10
N GLY A 329 -14.78 19.44 14.90
CA GLY A 329 -16.00 20.19 14.61
C GLY A 329 -15.80 21.53 13.89
N ASP A 330 -14.56 21.91 13.56
CA ASP A 330 -14.33 23.07 12.69
C ASP A 330 -14.82 22.79 11.27
N SER A 331 -15.11 23.84 10.51
CA SER A 331 -15.56 23.72 9.11
C SER A 331 -14.43 23.36 8.12
N ILE A 332 -13.16 23.49 8.54
CA ILE A 332 -11.97 23.26 7.71
C ILE A 332 -10.77 22.79 8.55
N CYS A 333 -9.72 22.32 7.87
CA CYS A 333 -8.37 22.27 8.43
C CYS A 333 -7.49 23.34 7.76
N ASP A 334 -6.89 24.27 8.51
CA ASP A 334 -6.10 25.39 7.98
C ASP A 334 -4.58 25.13 8.06
N TYR A 335 -3.95 24.81 6.94
CA TYR A 335 -2.50 24.64 6.88
C TYR A 335 -1.84 25.99 6.56
N HIS A 336 -1.11 26.54 7.52
CA HIS A 336 -0.37 27.79 7.42
C HIS A 336 1.13 27.51 7.26
N PHE A 337 1.72 27.95 6.16
CA PHE A 337 3.14 27.84 5.89
C PHE A 337 3.79 29.22 5.89
N LYS A 338 4.87 29.42 6.65
CA LYS A 338 5.57 30.71 6.75
C LYS A 338 7.08 30.54 6.68
N LEU A 339 7.79 31.46 6.03
CA LEU A 339 9.25 31.54 6.13
C LEU A 339 9.63 32.27 7.43
N LYS A 340 10.59 31.68 8.17
CA LYS A 340 11.26 32.30 9.31
C LYS A 340 12.12 33.49 8.89
#